data_AF-A0A7V3HCR1-F1
#
_entry.id   AF-A0A7V3HCR1-F1
#
_cell.length_a   1.000
_cell.length_b   1.000
_cell.length_c   1.000
_cell.angle_alpha   90.00
_cell.angle_beta   90.00
_cell.angle_gamma   90.00
#
_symmetry.space_group_name_H-M   'P 1'
#
loop_
_entity.id
_entity.type
_entity.pdbx_description
1 polymer ?
#
loop_
_entity_poly.entity_id
_entity_poly.type
_entity_poly.pdbx_seq_one_letter_code
_entity_poly.pdbx_strand_id
1 'polypeptide(L)' 'MIVHNYCTLFDSKYLNRGLAMYESLKTYDKNFHLYIFAFDE' A
#
# COMPACT_ATOMS: atom_id res chain seq x y z
N MET A 1 -7.25 -19.82 2.73
CA MET A 1 -6.18 -18.95 2.19
C MET A 1 -5.89 -17.88 3.23
N ILE A 2 -4.63 -17.71 3.63
CA ILE A 2 -4.23 -16.69 4.61
C ILE A 2 -4.10 -15.36 3.87
N VAL A 3 -4.66 -14.29 4.42
CA VAL A 3 -4.50 -12.92 3.91
C VAL A 3 -3.33 -12.26 4.63
N HIS A 4 -2.37 -11.72 3.89
CA HIS A 4 -1.31 -10.91 4.49
C HIS A 4 -1.80 -9.48 4.72
N ASN A 5 -1.53 -8.92 5.90
CA ASN A 5 -1.91 -7.56 6.24
C ASN A 5 -0.66 -6.68 6.25
N TYR A 6 -0.61 -5.68 5.37
CA TYR A 6 0.46 -4.70 5.30
C TYR A 6 -0.06 -3.33 5.75
N CYS A 7 0.82 -2.52 6.34
CA CYS A 7 0.50 -1.16 6.76
C CYS A 7 1.59 -0.23 6.23
N THR A 8 1.19 0.93 5.71
CA THR A 8 2.09 1.99 5.26
C THR A 8 1.54 3.35 5.62
N LEU A 9 2.39 4.37 5.53
CA LEU A 9 2.08 5.76 5.83
C LEU A 9 2.69 6.66 4.75
N PHE A 10 1.85 7.47 4.10
CA PHE A 10 2.27 8.49 3.15
C PHE A 10 1.19 9.57 2.98
N ASP A 11 1.59 10.78 2.59
CA ASP A 11 0.70 11.92 2.30
C ASP A 11 0.35 12.00 0.80
N SER A 12 -0.50 12.97 0.43
CA SER A 12 -0.88 13.24 -0.98
C SER A 12 0.30 13.56 -1.90
N LYS A 13 1.38 14.19 -1.42
CA LYS A 13 2.61 14.48 -2.19
C LYS A 13 3.37 13.20 -2.55
N TYR A 14 3.22 12.14 -1.76
CA TYR A 14 3.85 10.83 -1.97
C TYR A 14 2.94 9.79 -2.63
N LEU A 15 1.71 10.16 -3.02
CA LEU A 15 0.71 9.24 -3.60
C LEU A 15 1.23 8.46 -4.81
N ASN A 16 1.97 9.11 -5.72
CA ASN A 16 2.53 8.46 -6.90
C ASN A 16 3.50 7.31 -6.54
N ARG A 17 4.30 7.48 -5.48
CA ARG A 17 5.19 6.44 -4.95
C ARG A 17 4.41 5.35 -4.23
N GLY A 18 3.34 5.72 -3.52
CA GLY A 18 2.40 4.77 -2.92
C GLY A 18 1.77 3.84 -3.96
N LEU A 19 1.35 4.38 -5.12
CA LEU A 19 0.82 3.58 -6.23
C LEU A 19 1.87 2.65 -6.84
N ALA A 20 3.11 3.13 -7.04
CA ALA A 20 4.20 2.29 -7.51
C ALA A 20 4.50 1.11 -6.55
N MET A 21 4.46 1.37 -5.24
CA MET A 21 4.58 0.32 -4.21
C MET A 21 3.42 -0.68 -4.29
N TYR A 22 2.18 -0.20 -4.43
CA TYR A 22 1.00 -1.05 -4.53
C TYR A 22 1.01 -1.97 -5.75
N GLU A 23 1.41 -1.46 -6.92
CA GLU A 23 1.52 -2.28 -8.14
C GLU A 23 2.65 -3.31 -8.04
N SER A 24 3.76 -2.97 -7.38
CA SER A 24 4.78 -3.95 -7.02
C SER A 24 4.19 -5.04 -6.11
N LEU A 25 3.47 -4.65 -5.06
CA LEU A 25 2.88 -5.59 -4.11
C LEU A 25 1.89 -6.56 -4.77
N LYS A 26 1.04 -6.07 -5.70
CA LYS A 26 0.15 -6.91 -6.53
C LYS A 26 0.90 -7.92 -7.39
N THR A 27 2.13 -7.62 -7.80
CA THR A 27 2.94 -8.53 -8.62
C THR A 27 3.43 -9.73 -7.80
N TYR A 28 3.74 -9.52 -6.51
CA TYR A 28 4.37 -10.53 -5.65
C TYR A 28 3.41 -11.21 -4.68
N ASP A 29 2.29 -10.57 -4.32
CA ASP A 29 1.28 -11.14 -3.44
C ASP A 29 -0.12 -10.97 -4.03
N LYS A 30 -0.82 -12.09 -4.20
CA LYS A 30 -2.17 -12.14 -4.78
C LYS A 30 -3.26 -12.08 -3.72
N ASN A 31 -2.93 -12.14 -2.43
CA ASN A 31 -3.92 -12.20 -1.35
C ASN A 31 -3.48 -11.36 -0.14
N PHE A 32 -3.53 -10.04 -0.31
CA PHE A 32 -3.19 -9.09 0.74
C PHE A 32 -4.26 -8.02 0.96
N HIS A 33 -4.21 -7.41 2.15
CA HIS A 33 -4.87 -6.15 2.45
C HIS A 33 -3.80 -5.11 2.83
N LEU A 34 -3.86 -3.93 2.23
CA LEU A 34 -2.94 -2.83 2.51
C LEU A 34 -3.69 -1.71 3.22
N TYR A 35 -3.38 -1.50 4.50
CA TYR A 35 -3.82 -0.33 5.25
C TYR A 35 -2.90 0.85 4.94
N ILE A 36 -3.49 1.99 4.59
CA ILE A 36 -2.76 3.23 4.32
C ILE A 36 -3.20 4.25 5.35
N PHE A 37 -2.26 4.72 6.18
CA PHE A 37 -2.51 5.87 7.01
C PHE A 37 -2.09 7.14 6.26
N ALA A 38 -3.09 7.83 5.71
CA ALA A 38 -2.89 9.08 5.00
C ALA A 38 -2.83 10.25 5.98
N PHE A 39 -1.62 10.75 6.24
CA PHE A 39 -1.44 12.05 6.87
C PHE A 39 -1.44 13.10 5.77
N ASP A 40 -2.55 13.78 5.55
CA ASP A 40 -2.51 15.08 4.88
C ASP A 40 -2.53 16.17 5.97
N GLU A 41 -1.75 17.24 5.77
CA GLU A 41 -1.90 18.48 6.55
C GLU A 41 -3.21 19.19 6.19
#